data_AF-A0A966UR98-F1
#
_entry.id   AF-A0A966UR98-F1
#
_cell.length_a   1.000
_cell.length_b   1.000
_cell.length_c   1.000
_cell.angle_alpha   90.00
_cell.angle_beta   90.00
_cell.angle_gamma   90.00
#
_symmetry.space_group_name_H-M   'P 1'
#
loop_
_entity.id
_entity.type
_entity.pdbx_description
1 polymer ?
#
loop_
_entity_poly.entity_id
_entity_poly.type
_entity_poly.pdbx_seq_one_letter_code
_entity_poly.pdbx_strand_id
1 'polypeptide(L)'
;MIKKRKARCDRKHIIYEISLGPKSYIGITYVEAQAPKRSMRRRWQKHVRRALTENRDWKLCKAIRKYGPEAFTLQILEIVRGKASAHARERELIFQYNPMLNTQ
;
A
#
# COMPACT_ATOMS: atom_id res chain seq x y z
N MET A 1 -15.10 -20.72 31.05
CA MET A 1 -14.54 -19.61 30.27
C MET A 1 -14.28 -20.06 28.83
N ILE A 2 -15.02 -19.55 27.84
CA ILE A 2 -14.71 -19.81 26.43
C ILE A 2 -13.42 -19.05 26.08
N LYS A 3 -12.33 -19.78 25.88
CA LYS A 3 -11.03 -19.23 25.47
C LYS A 3 -11.16 -18.75 24.03
N LYS A 4 -11.39 -17.44 23.84
CA LYS A 4 -11.47 -16.81 22.52
C LYS A 4 -10.13 -17.05 21.80
N ARG A 5 -10.10 -17.93 20.79
CA ARG A 5 -8.87 -18.23 20.04
C ARG A 5 -8.31 -16.92 19.47
N LYS A 6 -6.99 -16.72 19.58
CA LYS A 6 -6.28 -15.60 18.96
C LYS A 6 -6.68 -15.54 17.48
N ALA A 7 -7.22 -14.41 17.04
CA ALA A 7 -7.60 -14.24 15.64
C ALA A 7 -6.37 -14.48 14.75
N ARG A 8 -6.54 -15.25 13.67
CA ARG A 8 -5.45 -15.59 12.74
C ARG A 8 -4.71 -14.33 12.29
N CYS A 9 -3.44 -14.24 12.67
CA CYS A 9 -2.56 -13.09 12.43
C CYS A 9 -1.61 -13.31 11.23
N ASP A 10 -1.67 -14.50 10.63
CA ASP A 10 -0.79 -15.02 9.60
C ASP A 10 -1.28 -14.74 8.17
N ARG A 11 -2.11 -13.70 7.99
CA ARG A 11 -2.63 -13.33 6.67
C ARG A 11 -1.49 -12.90 5.75
N LYS A 12 -1.59 -13.26 4.46
CA LYS A 12 -0.70 -12.74 3.42
C LYS A 12 -0.91 -11.23 3.28
N HIS A 13 0.18 -10.51 3.08
CA HIS A 13 0.20 -9.09 2.76
C HIS A 13 0.96 -8.92 1.45
N ILE A 14 0.53 -7.96 0.65
CA ILE A 14 1.30 -7.51 -0.50
C ILE A 14 2.03 -6.23 -0.11
N ILE A 15 3.27 -6.16 -0.54
CA ILE A 15 4.05 -4.93 -0.61
C ILE A 15 3.97 -4.47 -2.05
N TYR A 16 3.60 -3.22 -2.24
CA TYR A 16 3.32 -2.67 -3.56
C TYR A 16 4.00 -1.32 -3.74
N GLU A 17 4.28 -1.01 -4.99
CA GLU A 17 4.78 0.27 -5.45
C GLU A 17 3.71 0.97 -6.32
N ILE A 18 3.59 2.28 -6.14
CA ILE A 18 2.84 3.18 -7.01
C ILE A 18 3.84 4.19 -7.57
N SER A 19 4.00 4.21 -8.89
CA SER A 19 5.03 5.03 -9.55
C SER A 19 4.41 6.11 -10.42
N LEU A 20 5.06 7.27 -10.47
CA LEU A 20 4.74 8.45 -11.27
C LEU A 20 6.06 9.01 -11.81
N GLY A 21 6.45 8.56 -13.00
CA GLY A 21 7.78 8.85 -13.55
C GLY A 21 8.88 8.46 -12.56
N PRO A 22 9.78 9.37 -12.17
CA PRO A 22 10.87 9.07 -11.23
C PRO A 22 10.43 9.01 -9.75
N LYS A 23 9.16 9.29 -9.46
CA LYS A 23 8.64 9.34 -8.08
C LYS A 23 7.91 8.05 -7.78
N SER A 24 8.14 7.47 -6.61
CA SER A 24 7.41 6.28 -6.16
C SER A 24 6.83 6.44 -4.76
N TYR A 25 5.83 5.60 -4.47
CA TYR A 25 5.25 5.36 -3.16
C TYR A 25 5.31 3.84 -2.89
N ILE A 26 5.80 3.44 -1.72
CA ILE A 26 5.79 2.06 -1.26
C ILE A 26 4.80 1.95 -0.10
N GLY A 27 3.97 0.91 -0.13
CA GLY A 27 3.08 0.61 0.98
C GLY A 27 2.66 -0.84 1.04
N ILE A 28 1.98 -1.19 2.11
CA ILE A 28 1.44 -2.54 2.30
C ILE A 28 -0.09 -2.59 2.37
N THR A 29 -0.64 -3.75 2.00
CA THR A 29 -2.04 -4.10 2.30
C THR A 29 -2.17 -5.61 2.52
N TYR A 30 -3.14 -6.03 3.33
CA TYR A 30 -3.45 -7.46 3.47
C TYR A 30 -4.08 -7.99 2.17
N VAL A 31 -3.87 -9.27 1.89
CA VAL A 31 -4.51 -9.99 0.79
C VAL A 31 -5.85 -10.50 1.26
N GLU A 32 -6.92 -10.03 0.62
CA GLU A 32 -8.29 -10.49 0.85
C GLU A 32 -8.65 -11.61 -0.13
N ALA A 33 -9.34 -12.64 0.36
CA ALA A 33 -9.86 -13.75 -0.47
C ALA A 33 -8.82 -14.39 -1.41
N GLN A 34 -7.55 -14.46 -0.99
CA GLN A 34 -6.43 -14.98 -1.80
C GLN A 34 -6.24 -14.28 -3.16
N ALA A 35 -6.68 -13.01 -3.29
CA ALA A 35 -6.62 -12.25 -4.53
C ALA A 35 -5.70 -11.01 -4.42
N PRO A 36 -4.37 -11.15 -4.61
CA PRO A 36 -3.41 -10.06 -4.50
C PRO A 36 -3.73 -8.87 -5.41
N LYS A 37 -3.97 -9.11 -6.71
CA LYS A 37 -4.28 -8.06 -7.69
C LYS A 37 -5.54 -7.28 -7.32
N ARG A 38 -6.60 -7.98 -6.89
CA ARG A 38 -7.85 -7.35 -6.42
C ARG A 38 -7.62 -6.51 -5.16
N SER A 39 -6.84 -7.02 -4.21
CA SER A 39 -6.49 -6.33 -2.97
C SER A 39 -5.71 -5.04 -3.25
N MET A 40 -4.76 -5.10 -4.20
CA MET A 40 -4.03 -3.94 -4.68
C MET A 40 -4.94 -2.90 -5.33
N ARG A 41 -5.82 -3.32 -6.25
CA ARG A 41 -6.78 -2.41 -6.91
C ARG A 41 -7.68 -1.69 -5.89
N ARG A 42 -8.19 -2.41 -4.89
CA ARG A 42 -8.99 -1.82 -3.80
C ARG A 42 -8.18 -0.80 -2.99
N ARG A 43 -6.92 -1.12 -2.68
CA ARG A 43 -6.04 -0.21 -1.95
C ARG A 43 -5.73 1.05 -2.76
N TRP A 44 -5.52 0.92 -4.07
CA TRP A 44 -5.37 2.05 -4.98
C TRP A 44 -6.61 2.93 -5.02
N GLN A 45 -7.80 2.34 -5.21
CA GLN A 45 -9.07 3.08 -5.20
C GLN A 45 -9.26 3.87 -3.90
N LYS A 46 -8.83 3.31 -2.76
CA LYS A 46 -8.86 4.02 -1.48
C LYS A 46 -7.94 5.24 -1.45
N HIS A 47 -6.74 5.16 -2.03
CA HIS A 47 -5.84 6.30 -2.15
C HIS A 47 -6.42 7.40 -3.05
N VAL A 48 -7.03 7.01 -4.17
CA VAL A 48 -7.73 7.94 -5.08
C VAL A 48 -8.89 8.63 -4.37
N ARG A 49 -9.76 7.88 -3.68
CA ARG A 49 -10.85 8.45 -2.87
C ARG A 49 -10.33 9.40 -1.78
N ARG A 50 -9.24 9.05 -1.12
CA ARG A 50 -8.63 9.93 -0.11
C ARG A 50 -8.10 11.23 -0.69
N ALA A 51 -7.58 11.18 -1.91
CA ALA A 51 -7.08 12.35 -2.61
C ALA A 51 -8.22 13.26 -3.10
N LEU A 52 -9.25 12.66 -3.73
CA LEU A 52 -10.29 13.40 -4.44
C LEU A 52 -11.54 13.71 -3.60
N THR A 53 -11.86 12.89 -2.59
CA THR A 53 -13.09 13.01 -1.80
C THR A 53 -12.79 13.36 -0.35
N GLU A 54 -11.81 12.72 0.29
CA GLU A 54 -11.48 12.97 1.70
C GLU A 54 -10.44 14.08 1.90
N ASN A 55 -9.96 14.69 0.80
CA ASN A 55 -8.99 15.78 0.75
C ASN A 55 -7.79 15.62 1.69
N ARG A 56 -7.24 14.41 1.81
CA ARG A 56 -6.06 14.13 2.66
C ARG A 56 -4.81 14.78 2.06
N ASP A 57 -3.93 15.26 2.93
CA ASP A 57 -2.78 16.10 2.52
C ASP A 57 -1.43 15.37 2.41
N TRP A 58 -1.47 14.05 2.27
CA TRP A 58 -0.26 13.25 2.07
C TRP A 58 0.36 13.49 0.70
N LYS A 59 1.69 13.29 0.58
CA LYS A 59 2.42 13.52 -0.69
C LYS A 59 1.82 12.75 -1.87
N LEU A 60 1.45 11.48 -1.67
CA LEU A 60 0.75 10.68 -2.69
C LEU A 60 -0.61 11.30 -3.07
N CYS A 61 -1.40 11.76 -2.10
CA CYS A 61 -2.70 12.38 -2.38
C CYS A 61 -2.56 13.70 -3.16
N LYS A 62 -1.55 14.53 -2.83
CA LYS A 62 -1.21 15.73 -3.59
C LYS A 62 -0.82 15.40 -5.03
N ALA A 63 0.00 14.37 -5.21
CA ALA A 63 0.40 13.91 -6.54
C ALA A 63 -0.81 13.41 -7.35
N ILE A 64 -1.71 12.62 -6.75
CA ILE A 64 -2.94 12.16 -7.42
C ILE A 64 -3.79 13.35 -7.87
N ARG A 65 -4.00 14.35 -7.00
CA ARG A 65 -4.76 15.57 -7.34
C ARG A 65 -4.12 16.35 -8.48
N LYS A 66 -2.79 16.37 -8.56
CA LYS A 66 -2.04 17.15 -9.56
C LYS A 66 -1.95 16.49 -10.93
N TYR A 67 -1.73 15.18 -10.97
CA TYR A 67 -1.43 14.46 -12.23
C TYR A 67 -2.56 13.56 -12.72
N GLY A 68 -3.60 13.36 -11.89
CA GLY A 68 -4.69 12.44 -12.19
C GLY A 68 -4.33 10.98 -11.87
N PRO A 69 -5.30 10.13 -11.50
CA PRO A 69 -5.04 8.74 -11.12
C PRO A 69 -4.51 7.86 -12.26
N GLU A 70 -4.86 8.17 -13.51
CA GLU A 70 -4.41 7.48 -14.72
C GLU A 70 -2.91 7.65 -15.03
N ALA A 71 -2.25 8.66 -14.45
CA ALA A 71 -0.81 8.88 -14.64
C ALA A 71 0.07 7.91 -13.83
N PHE A 72 -0.51 7.09 -12.96
CA PHE A 72 0.22 6.21 -12.05
C PHE A 72 0.26 4.77 -12.53
N THR A 73 1.41 4.13 -12.36
CA THR A 73 1.58 2.70 -12.57
C THR A 73 1.59 1.96 -11.23
N LEU A 74 1.06 0.74 -11.25
CA LEU A 74 0.82 -0.08 -10.07
C LEU A 74 1.60 -1.39 -10.20
N GLN A 75 2.53 -1.66 -9.28
CA GLN A 75 3.26 -2.92 -9.23
C GLN A 75 3.21 -3.61 -7.84
N ILE A 76 3.05 -4.93 -7.82
CA ILE A 76 3.28 -5.75 -6.61
C ILE A 76 4.77 -6.09 -6.58
N LEU A 77 5.45 -5.73 -5.50
CA LEU A 77 6.87 -6.06 -5.30
C LEU A 77 7.01 -7.46 -4.70
N GLU A 78 6.32 -7.70 -3.57
CA GLU A 78 6.47 -8.91 -2.79
C GLU A 78 5.16 -9.32 -2.12
N ILE A 79 5.02 -10.62 -1.82
CA ILE A 79 3.93 -11.15 -1.01
C ILE A 79 4.52 -11.81 0.24
N VAL A 80 4.26 -11.20 1.40
CA VAL A 80 4.83 -11.63 2.69
C VAL A 80 3.74 -12.20 3.59
N ARG A 81 4.04 -13.25 4.35
CA ARG A 81 3.12 -13.79 5.35
C ARG A 81 3.31 -13.09 6.69
N GLY A 82 2.21 -12.62 7.27
CA GLY A 82 2.22 -11.96 8.57
C GLY A 82 2.41 -10.44 8.48
N LYS A 83 1.67 -9.72 9.32
CA LYS A 83 1.67 -8.24 9.33
C LYS A 83 3.01 -7.66 9.79
N ALA A 84 3.65 -8.26 10.80
CA ALA A 84 4.91 -7.78 11.35
C ALA A 84 6.04 -7.86 10.32
N SER A 85 6.17 -9.02 9.66
CA SER A 85 7.14 -9.23 8.59
C SER A 85 6.91 -8.30 7.41
N ALA A 86 5.64 -8.07 7.02
CA ALA A 86 5.32 -7.14 5.95
C ALA A 86 5.73 -5.68 6.28
N HIS A 87 5.50 -5.22 7.51
CA HIS A 87 5.94 -3.88 7.93
C HIS A 87 7.46 -3.77 8.08
N ALA A 88 8.15 -4.82 8.53
CA ALA A 88 9.61 -4.84 8.57
C ALA A 88 10.17 -4.66 7.16
N ARG A 89 9.67 -5.46 6.22
CA ARG A 89 10.07 -5.40 4.82
C ARG A 89 9.69 -4.09 4.13
N GLU A 90 8.54 -3.51 4.44
CA GLU A 90 8.14 -2.17 3.98
C GLU A 90 9.17 -1.12 4.38
N ARG A 91 9.63 -1.12 5.63
CA ARG A 91 10.63 -0.16 6.10
C ARG A 91 11.98 -0.35 5.42
N GLU A 92 12.42 -1.59 5.23
CA GLU A 92 13.64 -1.89 4.48
C GLU A 92 13.58 -1.33 3.06
N LEU A 93 12.48 -1.55 2.35
CA LEU A 93 12.30 -1.07 0.99
C LEU A 93 12.18 0.46 0.92
N ILE A 94 11.49 1.09 1.88
CA ILE A 94 11.43 2.56 1.99
C ILE A 94 12.84 3.13 2.23
N PHE A 95 13.64 2.50 3.09
CA PHE A 95 15.01 2.93 3.35
C PHE A 95 15.90 2.77 2.11
N GLN A 96 15.79 1.64 1.41
CA GLN A 96 16.59 1.34 0.22
C GLN A 96 16.25 2.25 -0.98
N TYR A 97 14.97 2.47 -1.24
CA TYR A 97 14.51 3.19 -2.45
C TYR A 97 14.19 4.66 -2.20
N ASN A 98 14.13 5.11 -0.94
CA ASN A 98 13.78 6.47 -0.55
C ASN A 98 12.60 7.09 -1.35
N PRO A 99 11.42 6.44 -1.34
CA PRO A 99 10.31 6.83 -2.20
C PRO A 99 9.79 8.24 -1.90
N MET A 100 9.81 9.11 -2.91
CA MET A 100 9.49 10.53 -2.76
C MET A 100 8.04 10.80 -2.32
N LEU A 101 7.11 9.91 -2.63
CA LEU A 101 5.68 10.06 -2.34
C LEU A 101 5.28 9.46 -0.99
N ASN A 102 6.18 8.78 -0.29
CA ASN A 102 5.97 8.44 1.11
C ASN A 102 6.07 9.72 1.96
N THR A 103 5.09 9.91 2.84
CA THR A 103 5.16 10.96 3.85
C THR A 103 6.05 10.41 4.95
N GLN A 104 7.18 11.07 5.20
CA GLN A 104 8.10 10.74 6.29
C GLN A 104 7.57 11.33 7.59
#